data_AF-A0A2X4NBF2-F1
#
_entry.id   AF-A0A2X4NBF2-F1
#
_cell.length_a   1.000
_cell.length_b   1.000
_cell.length_c   1.000
_cell.angle_alpha   90.00
_cell.angle_beta   90.00
_cell.angle_gamma   90.00
#
_symmetry.space_group_name_H-M   'P 1'
#
loop_
_entity.id
_entity.type
_entity.pdbx_description
1 polymer ?
#
loop_
_entity_poly.entity_id
_entity_poly.type
_entity_poly.pdbx_seq_one_letter_code
_entity_poly.pdbx_strand_id
1 'polypeptide(L)'
;MNDRLNIDQIINLLKQNYQYVFIIVGLLYTLAAIFDFAGINKYSTADSGENLKRFVFEKFGEVGYKVLNITIGIVLILYGVLALIYI
;
A
#
# COMPACT_ATOMS: atom_id res chain seq x y z
N MET A 1 -24.50 -24.20 12.46
CA MET A 1 -23.34 -23.74 11.70
C MET A 1 -22.72 -22.58 12.45
N ASN A 2 -21.51 -22.76 12.99
CA ASN A 2 -20.77 -21.67 13.64
C ASN A 2 -19.96 -21.00 12.52
N ASP A 3 -20.58 -20.06 11.81
CA ASP A 3 -20.03 -19.38 10.63
C ASP A 3 -18.95 -18.35 10.98
N ARG A 4 -18.07 -18.68 11.92
CA ARG A 4 -16.86 -17.91 12.17
C ARG A 4 -15.78 -18.43 11.24
N LEU A 5 -15.56 -17.71 10.14
CA LEU A 5 -14.36 -17.85 9.33
C LEU A 5 -13.15 -17.90 10.26
N ASN A 6 -12.45 -19.03 10.29
CA ASN A 6 -11.21 -19.17 11.04
C ASN A 6 -10.17 -18.26 10.39
N ILE A 7 -9.38 -17.53 11.18
CA ILE A 7 -8.32 -16.63 10.70
C ILE A 7 -7.40 -17.35 9.70
N ASP A 8 -7.13 -18.64 9.91
CA ASP A 8 -6.34 -19.46 8.99
C ASP A 8 -6.97 -19.60 7.60
N GLN A 9 -8.30 -19.72 7.54
CA GLN A 9 -9.03 -19.79 6.28
C GLN A 9 -8.99 -18.45 5.54
N ILE A 10 -9.12 -17.33 6.28
CA ILE A 10 -9.00 -15.98 5.70
C ILE A 10 -7.59 -15.77 5.13
N ILE A 11 -6.55 -16.11 5.89
CA ILE A 11 -5.17 -15.98 5.44
C ILE A 11 -4.92 -16.83 4.19
N ASN A 12 -5.41 -18.07 4.16
CA ASN A 12 -5.26 -18.93 2.99
C ASN A 12 -6.01 -18.37 1.77
N LEU A 13 -7.22 -17.83 1.94
CA LEU A 13 -7.95 -17.16 0.85
C LEU A 13 -7.19 -15.96 0.31
N LEU A 14 -6.62 -15.12 1.19
CA LEU A 14 -5.80 -13.98 0.78
C LEU A 14 -4.54 -14.40 0.04
N LYS A 15 -3.87 -15.49 0.47
CA LYS A 15 -2.70 -16.04 -0.21
C LYS A 15 -3.04 -16.62 -1.57
N GLN A 16 -4.17 -17.30 -1.70
CA GLN A 16 -4.62 -17.87 -2.99
C GLN A 16 -5.04 -16.78 -3.99
N ASN A 17 -5.51 -15.64 -3.48
CA ASN A 17 -5.98 -14.51 -4.28
C ASN A 17 -5.05 -13.29 -4.15
N TYR A 18 -3.75 -13.53 -3.98
CA TYR A 18 -2.77 -12.49 -3.66
C TYR A 18 -2.73 -11.39 -4.72
N GLN A 19 -3.01 -11.70 -5.99
CA GLN A 19 -3.06 -10.73 -7.07
C GLN A 19 -4.08 -9.62 -6.78
N TYR A 20 -5.28 -9.99 -6.33
CA TYR A 20 -6.33 -9.05 -5.95
C TYR A 20 -5.97 -8.28 -4.68
N VAL A 21 -5.27 -8.90 -3.73
CA VAL A 21 -4.75 -8.22 -2.54
C VAL A 21 -3.80 -7.10 -2.94
N PHE A 22 -2.85 -7.36 -3.86
CA PHE A 22 -1.94 -6.34 -4.37
C PHE A 22 -2.66 -5.19 -5.08
N ILE A 23 -3.66 -5.50 -5.91
CA ILE A 23 -4.47 -4.48 -6.59
C ILE A 23 -5.22 -3.61 -5.58
N ILE A 24 -5.92 -4.22 -4.62
CA ILE A 24 -6.72 -3.49 -3.62
C ILE A 24 -5.80 -2.62 -2.74
N VAL A 25 -4.69 -3.17 -2.24
CA VAL A 25 -3.74 -2.41 -1.43
C VAL A 25 -3.12 -1.26 -2.23
N GLY A 26 -2.77 -1.50 -3.49
CA GLY A 26 -2.23 -0.46 -4.38
C GLY A 26 -3.24 0.65 -4.68
N LEU A 27 -4.51 0.31 -4.89
CA LEU A 27 -5.61 1.28 -5.02
C LEU A 27 -5.78 2.09 -3.74
N LEU A 28 -5.79 1.45 -2.57
CA LEU A 28 -5.90 2.14 -1.29
C LEU A 28 -4.74 3.12 -1.07
N TYR A 29 -3.50 2.73 -1.40
CA TYR A 29 -2.34 3.63 -1.32
C TYR A 29 -2.48 4.83 -2.25
N THR A 30 -2.90 4.58 -3.49
CA THR A 30 -3.06 5.64 -4.50
C THR A 30 -4.16 6.62 -4.10
N LEU A 31 -5.33 6.10 -3.68
CA LEU A 31 -6.46 6.92 -3.24
C LEU A 31 -6.13 7.68 -1.95
N ALA A 32 -5.49 7.03 -0.98
CA ALA A 32 -5.07 7.69 0.26
C ALA A 32 -4.10 8.84 -0.02
N ALA A 33 -3.20 8.66 -0.99
CA ALA A 33 -2.28 9.71 -1.39
C ALA A 33 -2.99 10.88 -2.11
N ILE A 34 -3.96 10.60 -2.98
CA ILE A 34 -4.76 11.61 -3.71
C ILE A 34 -5.68 12.40 -2.79
N PHE A 35 -6.41 11.71 -1.88
CA PHE A 35 -7.38 12.33 -0.96
C PHE A 35 -6.76 12.94 0.30
N ASP A 36 -5.44 13.05 0.31
CA ASP A 36 -4.67 13.57 1.42
C ASP A 36 -4.95 12.90 2.77
N PHE A 37 -5.08 11.58 2.77
CA PHE A 37 -5.40 10.84 3.97
C PHE A 37 -4.25 10.94 4.98
N ALA A 38 -4.50 11.60 6.10
CA ALA A 38 -3.49 11.90 7.12
C ALA A 38 -2.74 10.64 7.60
N GLY A 39 -3.39 9.48 7.69
CA GLY A 39 -2.72 8.24 8.13
C GLY A 39 -1.66 7.71 7.16
N ILE A 40 -1.66 8.14 5.89
CA ILE A 40 -0.71 7.73 4.86
C ILE A 40 0.23 8.87 4.47
N ASN A 41 -0.31 10.09 4.36
CA ASN A 41 0.42 11.26 3.88
C ASN A 41 1.04 12.13 4.98
N LYS A 42 0.58 12.04 6.23
CA LYS A 42 1.19 12.79 7.32
C LYS A 42 2.43 12.04 7.79
N TYR A 43 3.59 12.51 7.35
CA TYR A 43 4.87 12.00 7.84
C TYR A 43 5.25 12.71 9.14
N SER A 44 5.42 11.95 10.23
CA SER A 44 5.96 12.47 11.47
C SER A 44 7.47 12.28 11.48
N THR A 45 8.24 13.36 11.54
CA THR A 45 9.70 13.29 11.70
C THR A 45 10.13 12.77 13.08
N ALA A 46 9.17 12.59 14.00
CA ALA A 46 9.40 11.92 15.28
C ALA A 46 9.49 10.39 15.14
N ASP A 47 9.05 9.82 14.01
CA ASP A 47 9.22 8.39 13.71
C ASP A 47 10.67 8.16 13.26
N SER A 48 11.51 7.80 14.23
CA SER A 48 12.96 7.68 14.08
C SER A 48 13.37 6.51 13.17
N GLY A 49 13.94 6.81 11.99
CA GLY A 49 14.67 5.84 11.16
C GLY A 49 15.26 6.44 9.88
N GLU A 50 16.39 5.91 9.42
CA GLU A 50 17.03 6.20 8.11
C GLU A 50 16.25 5.56 6.95
N ASN A 51 14.96 5.82 6.84
CA ASN A 51 14.13 5.20 5.83
C ASN A 51 14.02 6.10 4.58
N LEU A 52 13.95 5.50 3.39
CA LEU A 52 13.74 6.17 2.09
C LEU A 52 12.64 7.25 2.16
N LYS A 53 11.57 6.99 2.91
CA LYS A 53 10.46 7.91 3.18
C LYS A 53 10.92 9.23 3.81
N ARG A 54 11.83 9.16 4.80
CA ARG A 54 12.43 10.32 5.45
C ARG A 54 13.28 11.14 4.48
N PHE A 55 14.14 10.46 3.72
CA PHE A 55 14.97 11.12 2.71
C PHE A 55 14.11 11.89 1.69
N VAL A 56 13.04 11.26 1.20
CA VAL A 56 12.12 11.91 0.25
C VAL A 56 11.41 13.10 0.90
N PHE A 57 10.93 12.97 2.14
CA PHE A 57 10.29 14.08 2.84
C PHE A 57 11.26 15.24 3.11
N GLU A 58 12.49 14.96 3.56
CA GLU A 58 13.50 16.00 3.82
C GLU A 58 13.95 16.73 2.54
N LYS A 59 13.98 16.05 1.38
CA LYS A 59 14.43 16.63 0.11
C LYS A 59 13.31 17.28 -0.71
N PHE A 60 12.11 16.73 -0.66
CA PHE A 60 11.00 17.10 -1.54
C PHE A 60 9.73 17.52 -0.78
N GLY A 61 9.79 17.55 0.55
CA GLY A 61 8.69 17.92 1.42
C GLY A 61 7.50 16.95 1.35
N GLU A 62 6.36 17.45 1.79
CA GLU A 62 5.10 16.69 1.81
C GLU A 62 4.65 16.28 0.39
N VAL A 63 4.91 17.12 -0.61
CA VAL A 63 4.56 16.83 -2.01
C VAL A 63 5.35 15.62 -2.52
N GLY A 64 6.66 15.57 -2.30
CA GLY A 64 7.45 14.40 -2.69
C GLY A 64 7.05 13.12 -1.97
N TYR A 65 6.65 13.25 -0.70
CA TYR A 65 6.13 12.12 0.06
C TYR A 65 4.81 11.58 -0.50
N LYS A 66 3.90 12.47 -0.93
CA LYS A 66 2.67 12.10 -1.65
C LYS A 66 2.97 11.37 -2.96
N VAL A 67 3.90 11.90 -3.76
CA VAL A 67 4.33 11.28 -5.03
C VAL A 67 4.92 9.89 -4.80
N LEU A 68 5.71 9.71 -3.73
CA LEU A 68 6.25 8.39 -3.36
C LEU A 68 5.12 7.39 -3.05
N ASN A 69 4.12 7.79 -2.25
CA ASN A 69 2.98 6.93 -1.91
C ASN A 69 2.15 6.55 -3.15
N ILE A 70 1.92 7.49 -4.07
CA ILE A 70 1.27 7.21 -5.37
C ILE A 70 2.10 6.20 -6.17
N THR A 71 3.41 6.41 -6.25
CA THR A 71 4.32 5.53 -6.99
C THR A 71 4.28 4.10 -6.44
N ILE A 72 4.31 3.95 -5.11
CA ILE A 72 4.15 2.65 -4.45
C ILE A 72 2.80 2.02 -4.81
N GLY A 73 1.71 2.80 -4.74
CA GLY A 73 0.38 2.33 -5.11
C GLY A 73 0.30 1.81 -6.54
N ILE A 74 0.86 2.55 -7.51
CA ILE A 74 0.91 2.15 -8.91
C ILE A 74 1.73 0.87 -9.11
N VAL A 75 2.90 0.77 -8.47
CA VAL A 75 3.75 -0.44 -8.57
C VAL A 75 3.01 -1.68 -8.05
N LEU A 76 2.27 -1.57 -6.95
CA LEU A 76 1.48 -2.67 -6.41
C LEU A 76 0.33 -3.07 -7.35
N ILE A 77 -0.35 -2.10 -7.94
CA ILE A 77 -1.41 -2.37 -8.94
C ILE A 77 -0.81 -3.09 -10.15
N LEU A 78 0.30 -2.58 -10.70
CA LEU A 78 0.97 -3.19 -11.84
C LEU A 78 1.41 -4.63 -11.52
N TYR A 79 2.00 -4.86 -10.36
CA TYR A 79 2.38 -6.20 -9.94
C TYR A 79 1.17 -7.14 -9.85
N GLY A 80 0.08 -6.71 -9.22
CA GLY A 80 -1.13 -7.53 -9.12
C GLY A 80 -1.78 -7.81 -10.49
N VAL A 81 -1.81 -6.83 -11.40
CA VAL A 81 -2.33 -7.01 -12.76
C VAL A 81 -1.44 -7.94 -13.58
N LEU A 82 -0.12 -7.79 -13.53
CA LEU A 82 0.81 -8.71 -14.20
C LEU A 82 0.66 -10.11 -13.65
N ALA A 83 0.51 -10.27 -12.33
CA ALA A 83 0.26 -11.57 -11.73
C ALA A 83 -1.06 -12.19 -12.23
N LEU A 84 -2.14 -11.40 -12.45
CA LEU A 84 -3.37 -11.92 -13.06
C LEU A 84 -3.19 -12.40 -14.51
N ILE A 85 -2.28 -11.78 -15.26
CA ILE A 85 -2.07 -12.09 -16.68
C ILE A 85 -1.13 -13.28 -16.86
N TYR A 86 -0.10 -13.37 -16.03
CA TYR A 86 1.03 -14.27 -16.25
C TYR A 86 1.17 -15.40 -15.23
N ILE A 87 0.42 -15.40 -14.12
CA ILE A 87 0.54 -16.36 -13.00
C ILE A 87 -0.82 -16.96 -12.62
#